data_AF-A0A7S3BC91-F1
#
_entry.id   AF-A0A7S3BC91-F1
#
_cell.length_a   1.000
_cell.length_b   1.000
_cell.length_c   1.000
_cell.angle_alpha   90.00
_cell.angle_beta   90.00
_cell.angle_gamma   90.00
#
_symmetry.space_group_name_H-M   'P 1'
#
loop_
_entity.id
_entity.type
_entity.pdbx_description
1 polymer ?
#
loop_
_entity_poly.entity_id
_entity_poly.type
_entity_poly.pdbx_seq_one_letter_code
_entity_poly.pdbx_strand_id
1 'polypeptide(L)'
;MLLLRRTTLSVAAYGREHPFRTSLATATAKTAAADIMTQRCLEGAGEVDVRRLSLFTAFGFYYLGAFQYLLYVRGFSRWFPAATKFGEHATLAARLSDRPGLRDLVLQTAAGNFLHIPFLFFPAFYLTQEATLCGWNASPARALSRYYQNAWNDLIAAWTIWVPGHAIFFSVPMWARLPTNHALSFGFVCVLSLMRGSGDGGASAGR
;
A
#
# COMPACT_ATOMS: atom_id res chain seq x y z
N MET A 1 6.25 10.07 -29.72
CA MET A 1 7.26 9.49 -28.78
C MET A 1 8.10 10.54 -28.02
N LEU A 2 8.47 11.69 -28.58
CA LEU A 2 9.27 12.73 -27.89
C LEU A 2 8.54 13.46 -26.74
N LEU A 3 7.23 13.70 -26.85
CA LEU A 3 6.42 14.35 -25.80
C LEU A 3 6.27 13.49 -24.54
N LEU A 4 6.08 12.18 -24.69
CA LEU A 4 6.05 11.20 -23.59
C LEU A 4 7.38 11.10 -22.83
N ARG A 5 8.50 11.33 -23.53
CA ARG A 5 9.85 11.32 -22.92
C ARG A 5 10.12 12.57 -22.09
N ARG A 6 9.57 13.73 -22.47
CA ARG A 6 9.73 15.00 -21.74
C ARG A 6 8.92 15.04 -20.44
N THR A 7 7.71 14.49 -20.43
CA THR A 7 6.84 14.48 -19.24
C THR A 7 7.23 13.43 -18.21
N THR A 8 7.64 12.23 -18.64
CA THR A 8 8.13 11.17 -17.72
C THR A 8 9.44 11.56 -17.04
N LEU A 9 10.33 12.28 -17.74
CA LEU A 9 11.51 12.89 -17.12
C LEU A 9 11.11 13.91 -16.04
N SER A 10 9.99 14.63 -16.19
CA SER A 10 9.53 15.60 -15.19
C SER A 10 8.95 14.96 -13.92
N VAL A 11 8.17 13.88 -14.03
CA VAL A 11 7.56 13.23 -12.86
C VAL A 11 8.59 12.46 -12.05
N ALA A 12 9.49 11.72 -12.71
CA ALA A 12 10.56 11.00 -12.02
C ALA A 12 11.65 11.96 -11.47
N ALA A 13 11.89 13.10 -12.13
CA ALA A 13 12.76 14.14 -11.57
C ALA A 13 12.12 14.77 -10.34
N TYR A 14 10.86 15.21 -10.44
CA TYR A 14 10.12 15.79 -9.31
C TYR A 14 10.01 14.81 -8.14
N GLY A 15 9.75 13.53 -8.42
CA GLY A 15 9.69 12.48 -7.40
C GLY A 15 11.01 12.29 -6.66
N ARG A 16 12.14 12.44 -7.34
CA ARG A 16 13.48 12.38 -6.73
C ARG A 16 13.81 13.61 -5.91
N GLU A 17 13.39 14.79 -6.38
CA GLU A 17 13.62 16.07 -5.69
C GLU A 17 12.68 16.26 -4.48
N HIS A 18 11.47 15.73 -4.56
CA HIS A 18 10.42 15.86 -3.54
C HIS A 18 9.78 14.51 -3.17
N PRO A 19 10.56 13.54 -2.67
CA PRO A 19 10.09 12.16 -2.43
C PRO A 19 9.01 12.10 -1.34
N PHE A 20 9.09 12.94 -0.30
CA PHE A 20 8.05 13.02 0.73
C PHE A 20 6.73 13.54 0.18
N ARG A 21 6.76 14.69 -0.54
CA ARG A 21 5.55 15.29 -1.13
C ARG A 21 4.89 14.33 -2.13
N THR A 22 5.71 13.66 -2.94
CA THR A 22 5.25 12.67 -3.92
C THR A 22 4.59 11.49 -3.23
N SER A 23 5.18 10.97 -2.15
CA SER A 23 4.60 9.87 -1.37
C SER A 23 3.27 10.28 -0.75
N LEU A 24 3.22 11.44 -0.10
CA LEU A 24 2.03 11.97 0.54
C LEU A 24 0.88 12.18 -0.45
N ALA A 25 1.16 12.84 -1.58
CA ALA A 25 0.17 13.09 -2.63
C ALA A 25 -0.35 11.77 -3.24
N THR A 26 0.57 10.85 -3.56
CA THR A 26 0.20 9.56 -4.15
C THR A 26 -0.65 8.73 -3.19
N ALA A 27 -0.24 8.62 -1.92
CA ALA A 27 -0.97 7.86 -0.91
C ALA A 27 -2.38 8.42 -0.68
N THR A 28 -2.50 9.74 -0.55
CA THR A 28 -3.77 10.44 -0.31
C THR A 28 -4.71 10.25 -1.50
N ALA A 29 -4.26 10.59 -2.71
CA ALA A 29 -5.07 10.50 -3.92
C ALA A 29 -5.50 9.06 -4.22
N LYS A 30 -4.56 8.10 -4.11
CA LYS A 30 -4.85 6.68 -4.32
C LYS A 30 -5.88 6.17 -3.33
N THR A 31 -5.76 6.52 -2.05
CA THR A 31 -6.65 5.98 -1.03
C THR A 31 -8.07 6.53 -1.18
N ALA A 32 -8.20 7.83 -1.49
CA ALA A 32 -9.49 8.42 -1.85
C ALA A 32 -10.10 7.76 -3.10
N ALA A 33 -9.31 7.60 -4.17
CA ALA A 33 -9.77 6.97 -5.40
C ALA A 33 -10.19 5.50 -5.21
N ALA A 34 -9.42 4.73 -4.43
CA ALA A 34 -9.73 3.35 -4.13
C ALA A 34 -11.04 3.20 -3.34
N ASP A 35 -11.29 4.09 -2.38
CA ASP A 35 -12.53 4.08 -1.61
C ASP A 35 -13.73 4.49 -2.47
N ILE A 36 -13.62 5.55 -3.30
CA ILE A 36 -14.67 5.93 -4.25
C ILE A 36 -14.99 4.77 -5.21
N MET A 37 -13.97 4.15 -5.79
CA MET A 37 -14.14 2.99 -6.68
C MET A 37 -14.82 1.83 -5.95
N THR A 38 -14.48 1.59 -4.68
CA THR A 38 -15.07 0.53 -3.89
C THR A 38 -16.56 0.82 -3.65
N GLN A 39 -16.90 2.00 -3.15
CA GLN A 39 -18.29 2.38 -2.89
C GLN A 39 -19.14 2.35 -4.17
N ARG A 40 -18.63 2.91 -5.28
CA ARG A 40 -19.40 3.07 -6.52
C ARG A 40 -19.43 1.82 -7.39
N CYS A 41 -18.32 1.10 -7.50
CA CYS A 41 -18.18 0.00 -8.46
C CYS A 41 -18.27 -1.38 -7.81
N LEU A 42 -17.86 -1.52 -6.54
CA LEU A 42 -17.91 -2.81 -5.82
C LEU A 42 -19.18 -2.97 -4.99
N GLU A 43 -19.55 -1.92 -4.27
CA GLU A 43 -20.70 -1.93 -3.37
C GLU A 43 -21.97 -1.41 -4.06
N GLY A 44 -21.85 -0.79 -5.24
CA GLY A 44 -22.98 -0.28 -6.02
C GLY A 44 -23.72 0.88 -5.35
N ALA A 45 -23.07 1.62 -4.44
CA ALA A 45 -23.70 2.68 -3.67
C ALA A 45 -24.14 3.84 -4.58
N GLY A 46 -25.41 4.25 -4.45
CA GLY A 46 -26.02 5.35 -5.21
C GLY A 46 -25.44 6.73 -4.89
N GLU A 47 -24.80 6.89 -3.73
CA GLU A 47 -24.04 8.07 -3.32
C GLU A 47 -22.76 7.66 -2.60
N VAL A 48 -21.78 8.56 -2.54
CA VAL A 48 -20.53 8.33 -1.80
C VAL A 48 -20.71 8.75 -0.35
N ASP A 49 -20.45 7.83 0.59
CA ASP A 49 -20.30 8.14 2.01
C ASP A 49 -19.06 9.01 2.21
N VAL A 50 -19.32 10.32 2.34
CA VAL A 50 -18.29 11.35 2.52
C VAL A 50 -17.52 11.18 3.83
N ARG A 51 -18.16 10.62 4.86
CA ARG A 51 -17.54 10.38 6.16
C ARG A 51 -16.50 9.27 6.04
N ARG A 52 -16.88 8.14 5.43
CA ARG A 52 -15.95 7.05 5.10
C ARG A 52 -14.81 7.56 4.20
N LEU A 53 -15.13 8.28 3.13
CA LEU A 53 -14.13 8.85 2.24
C LEU A 53 -13.14 9.75 2.98
N SER A 54 -13.61 10.60 3.90
CA SER A 54 -12.76 11.50 4.68
C SER A 54 -11.79 10.74 5.59
N LEU A 55 -12.25 9.67 6.26
CA LEU A 55 -11.43 8.83 7.14
C LEU A 55 -10.39 8.04 6.36
N PHE A 56 -10.77 7.45 5.22
CA PHE A 56 -9.84 6.76 4.34
C PHE A 56 -8.81 7.72 3.73
N THR A 57 -9.23 8.92 3.33
CA THR A 57 -8.32 9.96 2.82
C THR A 57 -7.33 10.40 3.90
N ALA A 58 -7.80 10.61 5.13
CA ALA A 58 -6.93 10.95 6.27
C ALA A 58 -5.96 9.80 6.59
N PHE A 59 -6.41 8.55 6.58
CA PHE A 59 -5.54 7.38 6.73
C PHE A 59 -4.48 7.31 5.61
N GLY A 60 -4.89 7.59 4.38
CA GLY A 60 -4.01 7.72 3.22
C GLY A 60 -2.93 8.79 3.41
N PHE A 61 -3.31 9.95 3.94
CA PHE A 61 -2.37 11.06 4.17
C PHE A 61 -1.42 10.77 5.34
N TYR A 62 -1.97 10.54 6.54
CA TYR A 62 -1.17 10.45 7.77
C TYR A 62 -0.43 9.12 7.88
N TYR A 63 -1.12 8.00 7.67
CA TYR A 63 -0.51 6.69 7.85
C TYR A 63 0.27 6.26 6.61
N LEU A 64 -0.40 6.14 5.47
CA LEU A 64 0.20 5.60 4.25
C LEU A 64 1.19 6.58 3.59
N GLY A 65 0.93 7.89 3.68
CA GLY A 65 1.79 8.91 3.12
C GLY A 65 2.92 9.29 4.07
N ALA A 66 2.60 9.85 5.23
CA ALA A 66 3.60 10.41 6.13
C ALA A 66 4.33 9.34 6.96
N PHE A 67 3.60 8.54 7.75
CA PHE A 67 4.20 7.56 8.64
C PHE A 67 4.99 6.48 7.89
N GLN A 68 4.41 5.87 6.85
CA GLN A 68 5.13 4.87 6.06
C GLN A 68 6.34 5.44 5.32
N TYR A 69 6.32 6.71 4.90
CA TYR A 69 7.53 7.34 4.36
C TYR A 69 8.62 7.43 5.43
N LEU A 70 8.28 7.90 6.63
CA LEU A 70 9.24 7.98 7.73
C LEU A 70 9.80 6.60 8.08
N LEU A 71 8.95 5.57 8.11
CA LEU A 71 9.37 4.21 8.43
C LEU A 71 10.20 3.58 7.30
N TYR A 72 9.65 3.47 6.09
CA TYR A 72 10.24 2.71 4.98
C TYR A 72 11.33 3.44 4.21
N VAL A 73 11.30 4.77 4.19
CA VAL A 73 12.31 5.57 3.47
C VAL A 73 13.38 6.06 4.43
N ARG A 74 13.03 6.59 5.60
CA ARG A 74 14.04 7.08 6.56
C ARG A 74 14.51 6.00 7.54
N GLY A 75 13.58 5.31 8.20
CA GLY A 75 13.89 4.28 9.20
C GLY A 75 14.64 3.09 8.60
N PHE A 76 14.05 2.47 7.58
CA PHE A 76 14.61 1.27 6.96
C PHE A 76 15.94 1.55 6.25
N SER A 77 16.13 2.70 5.61
CA SER A 77 17.46 3.06 5.06
C SER A 77 18.54 3.21 6.13
N ARG A 78 18.16 3.57 7.36
CA ARG A 78 19.10 3.63 8.49
C ARG A 78 19.40 2.24 9.06
N TRP A 79 18.39 1.36 9.14
CA TRP A 79 18.54 0.01 9.69
C TRP A 79 19.15 -0.98 8.70
N PHE A 80 18.95 -0.75 7.40
CA PHE A 80 19.35 -1.61 6.28
C PHE A 80 20.07 -0.78 5.20
N PRO A 81 21.29 -0.28 5.50
CA PRO A 81 21.96 0.70 4.66
C PRO A 81 22.35 0.18 3.27
N ALA A 82 22.59 -1.13 3.09
CA ALA A 82 22.94 -1.70 1.79
C ALA A 82 21.76 -1.67 0.81
N ALA A 83 20.52 -1.64 1.32
CA ALA A 83 19.32 -1.53 0.49
C ALA A 83 19.25 -0.24 -0.34
N THR A 84 19.91 0.83 0.10
CA THR A 84 19.92 2.11 -0.62
C THR A 84 20.62 1.97 -1.96
N LYS A 85 21.78 1.30 -1.98
CA LYS A 85 22.53 1.00 -3.20
C LYS A 85 21.86 -0.10 -4.02
N PHE A 86 21.26 -1.09 -3.36
CA PHE A 86 20.59 -2.21 -4.02
C PHE A 86 19.53 -1.76 -5.04
N GLY A 87 18.70 -0.78 -4.66
CA GLY A 87 17.64 -0.26 -5.52
C GLY A 87 18.13 0.54 -6.73
N GLU A 88 19.38 1.00 -6.71
CA GLU A 88 20.00 1.85 -7.75
C GLU A 88 20.67 1.06 -8.86
N HIS A 89 20.92 -0.25 -8.66
CA HIS A 89 21.49 -1.10 -9.70
C HIS A 89 20.63 -1.11 -10.96
N ALA A 90 21.28 -0.81 -12.09
CA ALA A 90 20.65 -0.67 -13.41
C ALA A 90 20.19 -2.01 -14.02
N THR A 91 20.78 -3.13 -13.60
CA THR A 91 20.46 -4.47 -14.15
C THR A 91 20.11 -5.45 -13.03
N LEU A 92 19.27 -6.44 -13.38
CA LEU A 92 18.93 -7.53 -12.46
C LEU A 92 20.16 -8.37 -12.09
N ALA A 93 21.07 -8.61 -13.03
CA ALA A 93 22.29 -9.37 -12.78
C ALA A 93 23.19 -8.70 -11.71
N ALA A 94 23.31 -7.37 -11.75
CA ALA A 94 24.04 -6.62 -10.72
C ALA A 94 23.38 -6.75 -9.34
N ARG A 95 22.04 -6.69 -9.28
CA ARG A 95 21.28 -6.90 -8.03
C ARG A 95 21.47 -8.30 -7.47
N LEU A 96 21.39 -9.33 -8.32
CA LEU A 96 21.57 -10.72 -7.90
C LEU A 96 22.99 -11.03 -7.40
N SER A 97 23.96 -10.21 -7.79
CA SER A 97 25.35 -10.30 -7.34
C SER A 97 25.62 -9.51 -6.05
N ASP A 98 24.74 -8.58 -5.67
CA ASP A 98 24.85 -7.74 -4.48
C ASP A 98 24.36 -8.48 -3.22
N ARG A 99 25.23 -9.33 -2.65
CA ARG A 99 24.91 -10.13 -1.45
C ARG A 99 24.46 -9.27 -0.26
N PRO A 100 25.15 -8.17 0.10
CA PRO A 100 24.66 -7.27 1.16
C PRO A 100 23.28 -6.69 0.86
N GLY A 101 23.05 -6.23 -0.37
CA GLY A 101 21.76 -5.69 -0.78
C GLY A 101 20.63 -6.71 -0.74
N LEU A 102 20.87 -7.96 -1.17
CA LEU A 102 19.91 -9.06 -1.06
C LEU A 102 19.57 -9.41 0.39
N ARG A 103 20.57 -9.44 1.28
CA ARG A 103 20.34 -9.63 2.72
C ARG A 103 19.42 -8.54 3.27
N ASP A 104 19.73 -7.28 2.98
CA ASP A 104 18.95 -6.14 3.45
C ASP A 104 17.54 -6.10 2.81
N LEU A 105 17.37 -6.58 1.58
CA LEU A 105 16.06 -6.77 0.96
C LEU A 105 15.21 -7.79 1.76
N VAL A 106 15.79 -8.94 2.10
CA VAL A 106 15.11 -9.97 2.90
C VAL A 106 14.74 -9.42 4.28
N LEU A 107 15.66 -8.72 4.94
CA LEU A 107 15.42 -8.14 6.26
C LEU A 107 14.33 -7.06 6.25
N GLN A 108 14.32 -6.17 5.24
CA GLN A 108 13.24 -5.19 5.09
C GLN A 108 11.90 -5.86 4.80
N THR A 109 11.88 -6.89 3.95
CA THR A 109 10.66 -7.66 3.64
C THR A 109 10.12 -8.33 4.90
N ALA A 110 11.01 -8.89 5.72
CA ALA A 110 10.65 -9.49 7.00
C ALA A 110 10.15 -8.43 8.00
N ALA A 111 10.86 -7.30 8.14
CA ALA A 111 10.42 -6.21 9.02
C ALA A 111 9.06 -5.63 8.59
N GLY A 112 8.82 -5.50 7.28
CA GLY A 112 7.54 -5.05 6.73
C GLY A 112 6.40 -6.01 7.07
N ASN A 113 6.60 -7.31 6.90
CA ASN A 113 5.55 -8.32 7.03
C ASN A 113 5.35 -8.86 8.44
N PHE A 114 6.41 -8.96 9.25
CA PHE A 114 6.36 -9.59 10.57
C PHE A 114 6.47 -8.59 11.73
N LEU A 115 6.83 -7.32 11.46
CA LEU A 115 6.82 -6.27 12.49
C LEU A 115 5.80 -5.18 12.17
N HIS A 116 5.93 -4.54 11.01
CA HIS A 116 5.06 -3.42 10.68
C HIS A 116 3.60 -3.86 10.45
N ILE A 117 3.35 -4.90 9.62
CA ILE A 117 1.98 -5.34 9.36
C ILE A 117 1.22 -5.74 10.65
N PRO A 118 1.74 -6.65 11.50
CA PRO A 118 0.99 -7.14 12.66
C PRO A 118 0.88 -6.12 13.80
N PHE A 119 1.91 -5.32 14.04
CA PHE A 119 1.97 -4.48 15.24
C PHE A 119 1.66 -3.01 14.99
N LEU A 120 1.70 -2.55 13.74
CA LEU A 120 1.49 -1.14 13.40
C LEU A 120 0.33 -0.96 12.43
N PHE A 121 0.33 -1.70 11.31
CA PHE A 121 -0.65 -1.50 10.24
C PHE A 121 -2.02 -2.04 10.62
N PHE A 122 -2.13 -3.31 11.01
CA PHE A 122 -3.42 -3.89 11.34
C PHE A 122 -4.11 -3.21 12.53
N PRO A 123 -3.43 -2.89 13.64
CA PRO A 123 -4.03 -2.09 14.70
C PRO A 123 -4.58 -0.75 14.19
N ALA A 124 -3.80 0.00 13.41
CA ALA A 124 -4.24 1.28 12.86
C ALA A 124 -5.41 1.14 11.87
N PHE A 125 -5.39 0.08 11.05
CA PHE A 125 -6.46 -0.25 10.12
C PHE A 125 -7.76 -0.58 10.85
N TYR A 126 -7.72 -1.46 11.86
CA TYR A 126 -8.89 -1.84 12.64
C TYR A 126 -9.49 -0.66 13.41
N LEU A 127 -8.64 0.25 13.94
CA LEU A 127 -9.10 1.49 14.55
C LEU A 127 -9.79 2.41 13.55
N THR A 128 -9.23 2.54 12.34
CA THR A 128 -9.84 3.34 11.25
C THR A 128 -11.16 2.73 10.77
N GLN A 129 -11.22 1.41 10.69
CA GLN A 129 -12.44 0.67 10.35
C GLN A 129 -13.52 0.87 11.42
N GLU A 130 -13.18 0.75 12.71
CA GLU A 130 -14.12 1.01 13.81
C GLU A 130 -14.62 2.46 13.79
N ALA A 131 -13.73 3.43 13.58
CA ALA A 131 -14.12 4.82 13.41
C ALA A 131 -15.10 4.97 12.25
N THR A 132 -14.82 4.35 11.10
CA THR A 132 -15.68 4.39 9.91
C THR A 132 -17.07 3.84 10.21
N LEU A 133 -17.14 2.62 10.74
CA LEU A 133 -18.40 1.90 10.98
C LEU A 133 -19.23 2.49 12.12
N CYS A 134 -18.60 2.96 13.20
CA CYS A 134 -19.30 3.23 14.45
C CYS A 134 -19.44 4.72 14.81
N GLY A 135 -18.82 5.66 14.08
CA GLY A 135 -19.06 7.05 14.43
C GLY A 135 -18.40 7.46 15.74
N TRP A 136 -19.13 8.31 16.44
CA TRP A 136 -18.86 8.68 17.83
C TRP A 136 -18.91 7.48 18.79
N ASN A 137 -19.52 6.36 18.40
CA ASN A 137 -19.59 5.13 19.19
C ASN A 137 -18.40 4.18 18.95
N ALA A 138 -17.35 4.65 18.25
CA ALA A 138 -16.15 3.87 17.99
C ALA A 138 -15.41 3.53 19.30
N SER A 139 -15.04 2.26 19.46
CA SER A 139 -14.32 1.78 20.64
C SER A 139 -12.97 1.16 20.24
N PRO A 140 -11.83 1.74 20.69
CA PRO A 140 -10.52 1.14 20.46
C PRO A 140 -10.41 -0.30 20.99
N ALA A 141 -11.01 -0.56 22.15
CA ALA A 141 -11.01 -1.91 22.74
C ALA A 141 -11.74 -2.92 21.84
N ARG A 142 -12.89 -2.53 21.27
CA ARG A 142 -13.64 -3.37 20.32
C ARG A 142 -12.86 -3.60 19.04
N ALA A 143 -12.26 -2.55 18.49
CA ALA A 143 -11.43 -2.62 17.29
C ALA A 143 -10.27 -3.61 17.46
N LEU A 144 -9.51 -3.47 18.55
CA LEU A 144 -8.37 -4.35 18.83
C LEU A 144 -8.81 -5.77 19.16
N SER A 145 -9.93 -5.95 19.88
CA SER A 145 -10.49 -7.28 20.14
C SER A 145 -10.84 -8.01 18.83
N ARG A 146 -11.48 -7.32 17.86
CA ARG A 146 -11.71 -7.89 16.52
C ARG A 146 -10.42 -8.22 15.80
N TYR A 147 -9.42 -7.34 15.86
CA TYR A 147 -8.11 -7.65 15.28
C TYR A 147 -7.55 -8.95 15.85
N TYR A 148 -7.49 -9.10 17.18
CA TYR A 148 -6.96 -10.32 17.80
C TYR A 148 -7.74 -11.58 17.41
N GLN A 149 -9.06 -11.49 17.24
CA GLN A 149 -9.90 -12.62 16.81
C GLN A 149 -9.61 -13.03 15.36
N ASN A 150 -9.33 -12.07 14.48
CA ASN A 150 -9.12 -12.32 13.05
C ASN A 150 -7.63 -12.39 12.64
N ALA A 151 -6.71 -12.07 13.56
CA ALA A 151 -5.33 -11.73 13.26
C ALA A 151 -4.66 -12.76 12.35
N TRP A 152 -4.83 -14.05 12.64
CA TRP A 152 -4.18 -15.10 11.86
C TRP A 152 -4.64 -15.15 10.41
N ASN A 153 -5.95 -15.09 10.18
CA ASN A 153 -6.53 -15.14 8.83
C ASN A 153 -6.14 -13.89 8.03
N ASP A 154 -6.20 -12.72 8.67
CA ASP A 154 -5.81 -11.46 8.05
C ASP A 154 -4.31 -11.40 7.74
N LEU A 155 -3.46 -11.94 8.63
CA LEU A 155 -2.02 -12.02 8.43
C LEU A 155 -1.65 -12.93 7.27
N ILE A 156 -2.26 -14.12 7.16
CA ILE A 156 -2.05 -15.01 6.02
C ILE A 156 -2.45 -14.31 4.72
N ALA A 157 -3.64 -13.72 4.69
CA ALA A 157 -4.14 -13.00 3.51
C ALA A 157 -3.21 -11.83 3.14
N ALA A 158 -2.73 -11.07 4.14
CA ALA A 158 -1.77 -10.01 3.92
C ALA A 158 -0.44 -10.54 3.40
N TRP A 159 0.11 -11.62 3.95
CA TRP A 159 1.39 -12.17 3.53
C TRP A 159 1.37 -12.74 2.12
N THR A 160 0.25 -13.31 1.66
CA THR A 160 0.07 -13.74 0.26
C THR A 160 0.31 -12.59 -0.72
N ILE A 161 -0.04 -11.37 -0.33
CA ILE A 161 0.08 -10.17 -1.18
C ILE A 161 1.40 -9.44 -0.91
N TRP A 162 1.72 -9.24 0.36
CA TRP A 162 2.72 -8.28 0.81
C TRP A 162 4.09 -8.87 1.02
N VAL A 163 4.26 -10.18 1.14
CA VAL A 163 5.59 -10.79 1.05
C VAL A 163 6.17 -10.60 -0.36
N PRO A 164 5.50 -11.02 -1.45
CA PRO A 164 6.00 -10.75 -2.80
C PRO A 164 5.97 -9.26 -3.13
N GLY A 165 4.92 -8.54 -2.70
CA GLY A 165 4.81 -7.10 -2.89
C GLY A 165 5.98 -6.32 -2.26
N HIS A 166 6.34 -6.61 -1.01
CA HIS A 166 7.47 -5.98 -0.34
C HIS A 166 8.82 -6.36 -0.97
N ALA A 167 8.98 -7.60 -1.48
CA ALA A 167 10.20 -7.98 -2.20
C ALA A 167 10.40 -7.12 -3.47
N ILE A 168 9.32 -6.81 -4.20
CA ILE A 168 9.36 -5.90 -5.35
C ILE A 168 9.58 -4.46 -4.89
N PHE A 169 8.77 -3.99 -3.95
CA PHE A 169 8.80 -2.63 -3.41
C PHE A 169 10.16 -2.23 -2.84
N PHE A 170 10.80 -3.07 -2.03
CA PHE A 170 12.09 -2.75 -1.44
C PHE A 170 13.26 -2.87 -2.44
N SER A 171 13.01 -3.46 -3.62
CA SER A 171 14.00 -3.55 -4.70
C SER A 171 14.05 -2.30 -5.59
N VAL A 172 13.10 -1.36 -5.48
CA VAL A 172 13.12 -0.13 -6.29
C VAL A 172 13.91 1.00 -5.57
N PRO A 173 14.37 2.03 -6.32
CA PRO A 173 15.02 3.19 -5.72
C PRO A 173 14.17 3.84 -4.62
N MET A 174 14.83 4.44 -3.62
CA MET A 174 14.19 4.99 -2.43
C MET A 174 12.98 5.90 -2.72
N TRP A 175 13.11 6.81 -3.69
CA TRP A 175 12.05 7.74 -4.08
C TRP A 175 10.82 7.03 -4.69
N ALA A 176 11.04 5.89 -5.34
CA ALA A 176 10.02 5.14 -6.06
C ALA A 176 9.32 4.10 -5.18
N ARG A 177 9.82 3.83 -3.98
CA ARG A 177 9.26 2.85 -3.05
C ARG A 177 7.78 3.12 -2.82
N LEU A 178 7.43 4.21 -2.14
CA LEU A 178 6.03 4.51 -1.77
C LEU A 178 5.09 4.59 -3.00
N PRO A 179 5.47 5.26 -4.11
CA PRO A 179 4.69 5.19 -5.35
C PRO A 179 4.44 3.75 -5.84
N THR A 180 5.47 2.91 -5.86
CA THR A 180 5.36 1.49 -6.23
C THR A 180 4.42 0.73 -5.29
N ASN A 181 4.53 0.95 -3.97
CA ASN A 181 3.67 0.33 -2.98
C ASN A 181 2.19 0.65 -3.22
N HIS A 182 1.89 1.92 -3.45
CA HIS A 182 0.51 2.37 -3.66
C HIS A 182 -0.04 1.90 -5.01
N ALA A 183 0.79 1.83 -6.05
CA ALA A 183 0.42 1.25 -7.34
C ALA A 183 0.08 -0.25 -7.22
N LEU A 184 0.93 -1.03 -6.54
CA LEU A 184 0.70 -2.46 -6.28
C LEU A 184 -0.59 -2.67 -5.49
N SER A 185 -0.81 -1.90 -4.42
CA SER A 185 -2.08 -1.95 -3.68
C SER A 185 -3.29 -1.64 -4.55
N PHE A 186 -3.21 -0.59 -5.36
CA PHE A 186 -4.37 -0.15 -6.15
C PHE A 186 -4.71 -1.18 -7.23
N GLY A 187 -3.70 -1.70 -7.93
CA GLY A 187 -3.86 -2.78 -8.90
C GLY A 187 -4.50 -4.02 -8.28
N PHE A 188 -4.11 -4.40 -7.05
CA PHE A 188 -4.74 -5.51 -6.33
C PHE A 188 -6.23 -5.28 -6.08
N VAL A 189 -6.63 -4.08 -5.64
CA VAL A 189 -8.06 -3.73 -5.47
C VAL A 189 -8.81 -3.83 -6.79
N CYS A 190 -8.24 -3.36 -7.91
CA CYS A 190 -8.85 -3.48 -9.23
C CYS A 190 -8.97 -4.93 -9.69
N VAL A 191 -7.95 -5.77 -9.47
CA VAL A 191 -8.00 -7.20 -9.84
C VAL A 191 -9.09 -7.92 -9.04
N LEU A 192 -9.17 -7.68 -7.73
CA LEU A 192 -10.25 -8.24 -6.90
C LEU A 192 -11.63 -7.79 -7.39
N SER A 193 -11.75 -6.53 -7.82
CA SER A 193 -12.99 -6.01 -8.41
C SER A 193 -13.41 -6.78 -9.65
N LEU A 194 -12.48 -7.01 -10.57
CA LEU A 194 -12.76 -7.72 -11.81
C LEU A 194 -13.07 -9.19 -11.57
N MET A 195 -12.33 -9.86 -10.68
CA MET A 195 -12.55 -11.27 -10.36
C MET A 195 -13.91 -11.52 -9.72
N ARG A 196 -14.39 -10.60 -8.87
CA ARG A 196 -15.71 -10.71 -8.23
C ARG A 196 -16.85 -10.31 -9.17
N GLY A 197 -16.66 -9.27 -9.99
CA GLY A 197 -17.64 -8.89 -11.02
C GLY A 197 -17.81 -9.93 -12.13
N SER A 198 -16.76 -10.70 -12.43
CA SER A 198 -16.82 -11.82 -13.38
C SER A 198 -17.58 -13.05 -12.85
N GLY A 199 -17.76 -13.15 -11.53
CA GLY A 199 -18.42 -14.30 -10.87
C GLY A 199 -19.93 -14.33 -11.04
N ASP A 200 -20.56 -13.18 -11.29
CA ASP A 200 -22.02 -13.03 -11.36
C ASP A 200 -22.56 -12.95 -12.81
N GLY A 201 -21.68 -13.03 -13.82
CA GLY A 201 -22.05 -12.94 -15.25
C GLY A 201 -22.33 -14.28 -15.93
N GLY A 202 -22.26 -15.42 -15.22
CA GLY A 202 -22.30 -16.77 -15.81
C GLY A 202 -23.53 -17.62 -15.51
N ALA A 203 -24.49 -17.16 -14.71
CA ALA A 203 -25.59 -18.00 -14.21
C ALA A 203 -27.00 -17.38 -14.32
N SER A 204 -27.27 -16.59 -15.36
CA SER A 204 -28.62 -16.09 -15.64
C SER A 204 -28.95 -16.02 -17.14
N ALA A 205 -28.54 -17.05 -17.88
CA ALA A 205 -29.05 -17.32 -19.23
C ALA A 205 -29.54 -18.78 -19.30
N GLY A 206 -30.77 -19.04 -18.82
CA GLY A 206 -31.38 -20.34 -19.02
C GLY A 206 -32.60 -20.66 -18.15
N ARG A 207 -33.77 -20.20 -18.61
CA ARG A 207 -35.15 -20.68 -18.31
C ARG A 207 -35.76 -20.26 -16.98
#